data_AF-A0A0M3AJU9-F1
#
_entry.id   AF-A0A0M3AJU9-F1
#
_cell.length_a   1.000
_cell.length_b   1.000
_cell.length_c   1.000
_cell.angle_alpha   90.00
_cell.angle_beta   90.00
_cell.angle_gamma   90.00
#
_symmetry.space_group_name_H-M   'P 1'
#
loop_
_entity.id
_entity.type
_entity.pdbx_description
1 polymer ?
#
loop_
_entity_poly.entity_id
_entity_poly.type
_entity_poly.pdbx_seq_one_letter_code
_entity_poly.pdbx_strand_id
1 'polypeptide(L)'
;MSNYPELPWIAEARKHIGLKEDTSKFKHSPTILSWLKALGAWWMDDETPWCGTFVAHCLQTAGIKFPKDWFRALAYLSGGTKLTKPAYGCVAVKTRIGGGHVCFVIGKDKSSGKLVCLGGNQSNMV
;
A
#
# COMPACT_ATOMS: atom_id res chain seq x y z
N MET A 1 -10.88 -17.94 10.99
CA MET A 1 -10.41 -16.54 11.03
C MET A 1 -9.39 -16.44 12.16
N SER A 2 -8.37 -15.58 12.09
CA SER A 2 -7.37 -15.50 13.17
C SER A 2 -8.00 -15.02 14.47
N ASN A 3 -7.62 -15.60 15.61
CA ASN A 3 -8.03 -15.16 16.95
C ASN A 3 -7.34 -13.86 17.43
N TYR A 4 -6.50 -13.25 16.59
CA TYR A 4 -5.82 -12.00 16.90
C TYR A 4 -6.63 -10.80 16.39
N PRO A 5 -6.66 -9.68 17.14
CA PRO A 5 -7.28 -8.45 16.66
C PRO A 5 -6.64 -8.01 15.34
N GLU A 6 -7.45 -7.43 14.44
CA GLU A 6 -6.96 -6.92 13.17
C GLU A 6 -5.91 -5.82 13.40
N LEU A 7 -4.83 -5.87 12.63
CA LEU A 7 -3.76 -4.88 12.72
C LEU A 7 -4.29 -3.52 12.25
N PRO A 8 -4.04 -2.41 12.97
CA PRO A 8 -4.64 -1.11 12.65
C PRO A 8 -4.41 -0.63 11.21
N TRP A 9 -3.22 -0.88 10.65
CA TRP A 9 -2.91 -0.50 9.26
C TRP A 9 -3.62 -1.39 8.23
N ILE A 10 -3.99 -2.61 8.59
CA ILE A 10 -4.80 -3.49 7.73
C ILE A 10 -6.27 -3.10 7.81
N ALA A 11 -6.77 -2.75 8.99
CA ALA A 11 -8.09 -2.16 9.15
C ALA A 11 -8.23 -0.88 8.31
N GLU A 12 -7.22 0.00 8.33
CA GLU A 12 -7.19 1.19 7.48
C GLU A 12 -7.17 0.83 5.99
N ALA A 13 -6.32 -0.10 5.57
CA ALA A 13 -6.25 -0.54 4.18
C ALA A 13 -7.60 -1.07 3.66
N ARG A 14 -8.37 -1.78 4.49
CA ARG A 14 -9.68 -2.34 4.12
C ARG A 14 -10.76 -1.29 3.88
N LYS A 15 -10.69 -0.12 4.52
CA LYS A 15 -11.65 0.98 4.31
C LYS A 15 -11.64 1.49 2.88
N HIS A 16 -10.53 1.28 2.17
CA HIS A 16 -10.31 1.80 0.83
C HIS A 16 -10.57 0.77 -0.27
N ILE A 17 -10.96 -0.47 0.07
CA ILE A 17 -11.31 -1.48 -0.93
C ILE A 17 -12.40 -0.93 -1.87
N GLY A 18 -12.14 -0.99 -3.18
CA GLY A 18 -13.02 -0.44 -4.20
C GLY A 18 -12.74 1.02 -4.57
N LEU A 19 -11.81 1.70 -3.89
CA LEU A 19 -11.28 2.98 -4.34
C LEU A 19 -10.61 2.80 -5.70
N LYS A 20 -10.90 3.72 -6.61
CA LYS A 20 -10.31 3.76 -7.95
C LYS A 20 -9.62 5.10 -8.14
N GLU A 21 -8.56 5.08 -8.94
CA GLU A 21 -8.01 6.29 -9.55
C GLU A 21 -9.09 6.99 -10.36
N ASP A 22 -9.07 8.33 -10.39
CA ASP A 22 -9.90 9.07 -11.32
C ASP A 22 -9.19 9.10 -12.68
N THR A 23 -9.77 8.44 -13.69
CA THR A 23 -9.15 8.38 -15.03
C THR A 23 -9.52 9.57 -15.93
N SER A 24 -10.22 10.57 -15.39
CA SER A 24 -10.61 11.74 -16.16
C SER A 24 -9.45 12.72 -16.32
N LYS A 25 -9.31 13.30 -17.52
CA LYS A 25 -8.17 14.15 -17.91
C LYS A 25 -7.88 15.37 -17.02
N PHE A 26 -8.83 15.77 -16.17
CA PHE A 26 -8.76 17.03 -15.42
C PHE A 26 -9.19 16.88 -13.96
N LYS A 27 -9.39 15.66 -13.47
CA LYS A 27 -9.73 15.42 -12.07
C LYS A 27 -8.86 14.31 -11.52
N HIS A 28 -8.54 14.47 -10.25
CA HIS A 28 -7.79 13.51 -9.48
C HIS A 28 -8.66 13.00 -8.34
N SER A 29 -8.41 11.78 -7.89
CA SER A 29 -9.05 11.21 -6.71
C SER A 29 -8.82 12.10 -5.48
N PRO A 30 -9.86 12.72 -4.90
CA PRO A 30 -9.70 13.60 -3.74
C PRO A 30 -9.13 12.84 -2.53
N THR A 31 -9.38 11.54 -2.47
CA THR A 31 -8.82 10.65 -1.45
C THR A 31 -7.31 10.52 -1.59
N ILE A 32 -6.81 10.22 -2.80
CA ILE A 32 -5.36 10.07 -3.05
C ILE A 32 -4.64 11.41 -2.82
N LEU A 33 -5.22 12.52 -3.28
CA LEU A 33 -4.71 13.85 -3.03
C LEU A 33 -4.62 14.18 -1.53
N SER A 34 -5.61 13.75 -0.74
CA SER A 34 -5.59 13.96 0.71
C SER A 34 -4.43 13.22 1.39
N TRP A 35 -4.09 12.01 0.92
CA TRP A 35 -2.95 11.25 1.41
C TRP A 35 -1.63 11.91 1.04
N LEU A 36 -1.47 12.36 -0.20
CA LEU A 36 -0.28 13.07 -0.65
C LEU A 36 -0.03 14.32 0.21
N LYS A 37 -1.08 15.09 0.50
CA LYS A 37 -0.99 16.24 1.40
C LYS A 37 -0.58 15.84 2.82
N ALA A 38 -1.19 14.80 3.39
CA ALA A 38 -0.89 14.32 4.74
C ALA A 38 0.53 13.74 4.89
N LEU A 39 1.08 13.19 3.80
CA LEU A 39 2.44 12.65 3.72
C LEU A 39 3.49 13.71 3.34
N GLY A 40 3.08 14.95 3.06
CA GLY A 40 3.98 16.04 2.69
C GLY A 40 4.59 15.91 1.30
N ALA A 41 3.84 15.35 0.35
CA ALA A 41 4.26 15.25 -1.05
C ALA A 41 4.45 16.64 -1.69
N TRP A 42 5.36 16.73 -2.66
CA TRP A 42 5.57 17.95 -3.46
C TRP A 42 4.75 17.98 -4.76
N TRP A 43 3.91 16.95 -4.99
CA TRP A 43 3.04 16.82 -6.15
C TRP A 43 1.61 16.48 -5.69
N MET A 44 0.64 16.70 -6.57
CA MET A 44 -0.79 16.61 -6.27
C MET A 44 -1.55 16.04 -7.47
N ASP A 45 -1.17 14.84 -7.88
CA ASP A 45 -1.78 14.07 -8.99
C ASP A 45 -1.94 12.60 -8.57
N ASP A 46 -2.88 11.88 -9.18
CA ASP A 46 -3.13 10.46 -8.93
C ASP A 46 -2.65 9.53 -10.04
N GLU A 47 -2.18 10.07 -11.17
CA GLU A 47 -1.54 9.35 -12.27
C GLU A 47 -0.14 8.85 -11.89
N THR A 48 0.53 9.50 -10.93
CA THR A 48 1.77 8.99 -10.35
C THR A 48 1.51 7.70 -9.57
N PRO A 49 2.28 6.61 -9.80
CA PRO A 49 2.02 5.33 -9.13
C PRO A 49 1.92 5.42 -7.61
N TRP A 50 0.72 5.23 -7.07
CA TRP A 50 0.38 5.49 -5.66
C TRP A 50 0.39 4.23 -4.75
N CYS A 51 0.98 3.12 -5.19
CA CYS A 51 1.12 1.92 -4.35
C CYS A 51 1.93 2.19 -3.06
N GLY A 52 3.01 2.97 -3.17
CA GLY A 52 3.81 3.42 -2.02
C GLY A 52 3.05 4.40 -1.14
N THR A 53 2.35 5.38 -1.75
CA THR A 53 1.48 6.35 -1.07
C THR A 53 0.41 5.66 -0.22
N PHE A 54 -0.27 4.66 -0.78
CA PHE A 54 -1.29 3.89 -0.08
C PHE A 54 -0.75 3.17 1.16
N VAL A 55 0.37 2.46 1.02
CA VAL A 55 1.01 1.76 2.13
C VAL A 55 1.48 2.75 3.20
N ALA A 56 2.05 3.89 2.78
CA ALA A 56 2.49 4.95 3.68
C ALA A 56 1.33 5.53 4.48
N HIS A 57 0.21 5.86 3.83
CA HIS A 57 -1.02 6.35 4.47
C HIS A 57 -1.53 5.38 5.54
N CYS A 58 -1.61 4.09 5.21
CA CYS A 58 -2.07 3.06 6.14
C CYS A 58 -1.14 2.94 7.36
N LEU A 59 0.18 3.00 7.16
CA LEU A 59 1.17 2.94 8.24
C LEU A 59 1.16 4.23 9.09
N GLN A 60 1.07 5.40 8.46
CA GLN A 60 0.98 6.70 9.13
C GLN A 60 -0.23 6.77 10.05
N THR A 61 -1.41 6.37 9.54
CA THR A 61 -2.66 6.34 10.32
C THR A 61 -2.57 5.40 11.53
N ALA A 62 -1.77 4.34 11.43
CA ALA A 62 -1.52 3.40 12.52
C ALA A 62 -0.34 3.78 13.43
N GLY A 63 0.32 4.93 13.20
CA GLY A 63 1.51 5.34 13.96
C GLY A 63 2.74 4.46 13.73
N ILE A 64 2.79 3.72 12.62
CA ILE A 64 3.90 2.82 12.28
C ILE A 64 4.91 3.56 11.40
N LYS A 65 6.21 3.35 11.68
CA LYS A 65 7.29 3.91 10.86
C LYS A 65 7.27 3.37 9.43
N PHE A 66 7.62 4.23 8.49
CA PHE A 66 7.72 3.93 7.06
C PHE A 66 8.97 4.63 6.48
N PRO A 67 9.49 4.19 5.32
CA PRO A 67 10.74 4.75 4.77
C PRO A 67 10.60 6.22 4.37
N LYS A 68 11.72 6.95 4.34
CA LYS A 68 11.74 8.37 3.94
C LYS A 68 11.19 8.58 2.52
N ASP A 69 11.62 7.76 1.57
CA ASP A 69 11.12 7.77 0.19
C ASP A 69 9.86 6.91 0.04
N TRP A 70 8.86 7.15 0.90
CA TRP A 70 7.64 6.34 1.07
C TRP A 70 6.82 6.11 -0.20
N PHE A 71 6.94 6.98 -1.19
CA PHE A 71 6.25 6.86 -2.47
C PHE A 71 6.89 5.79 -3.38
N ARG A 72 8.15 5.41 -3.13
CA ARG A 72 8.85 4.38 -3.93
C ARG A 72 8.65 3.00 -3.34
N ALA A 73 8.06 2.09 -4.11
CA ALA A 73 7.84 0.70 -3.68
C ALA A 73 9.11 0.00 -3.17
N LEU A 74 10.26 0.23 -3.81
CA LEU A 74 11.53 -0.40 -3.41
C LEU A 74 12.13 0.17 -2.12
N ALA A 75 11.76 1.38 -1.70
CA ALA A 75 12.25 1.97 -0.45
C ALA A 75 11.85 1.13 0.77
N TYR A 76 10.72 0.42 0.68
CA TYR A 76 10.21 -0.46 1.73
C TYR A 76 11.09 -1.69 1.99
N LEU A 77 12.05 -2.03 1.11
CA LEU A 77 13.06 -3.06 1.40
C LEU A 77 13.98 -2.66 2.57
N SER A 78 14.13 -1.36 2.81
CA SER A 78 14.96 -0.79 3.90
C SER A 78 14.15 -0.16 5.03
N GLY A 79 12.81 -0.11 4.89
CA GLY A 79 11.92 0.64 5.78
C GLY A 79 11.52 -0.08 7.09
N GLY A 80 12.03 -1.28 7.34
CA GLY A 80 11.66 -2.07 8.52
C GLY A 80 12.47 -3.35 8.67
N THR A 81 11.94 -4.30 9.46
CA THR A 81 12.59 -5.57 9.75
C THR A 81 12.31 -6.59 8.66
N LYS A 82 13.35 -7.09 7.99
CA LYS A 82 13.23 -8.15 7.00
C LYS A 82 12.74 -9.45 7.66
N LEU A 83 11.65 -10.01 7.14
CA LEU A 83 11.13 -11.30 7.58
C LEU A 83 11.69 -12.43 6.71
N THR A 84 12.00 -13.58 7.33
CA THR A 84 12.43 -14.79 6.61
C THR A 84 11.25 -15.55 5.97
N LYS A 85 10.03 -15.33 6.47
CA LYS A 85 8.78 -15.88 5.94
C LYS A 85 7.69 -14.79 5.94
N PRO A 86 6.76 -14.79 4.98
CA PRO A 86 5.67 -13.82 4.95
C PRO A 86 4.73 -14.02 6.14
N ALA A 87 4.29 -12.91 6.73
CA ALA A 87 3.36 -12.87 7.86
C ALA A 87 2.16 -11.98 7.54
N TYR A 88 1.03 -12.21 8.18
CA TYR A 88 -0.13 -11.34 8.04
C TYR A 88 0.24 -9.91 8.43
N GLY A 89 -0.14 -8.96 7.58
CA GLY A 89 0.12 -7.54 7.73
C GLY A 89 1.51 -7.06 7.32
N CYS A 90 2.44 -7.96 6.99
CA CYS A 90 3.77 -7.52 6.55
C CYS A 90 3.69 -6.83 5.19
N VAL A 91 4.58 -5.86 4.98
CA VAL A 91 4.78 -5.25 3.67
C VAL A 91 5.50 -6.25 2.76
N ALA A 92 4.94 -6.51 1.59
CA ALA A 92 5.53 -7.29 0.52
C ALA A 92 5.90 -6.36 -0.65
N VAL A 93 7.17 -6.41 -1.03
CA VAL A 93 7.72 -5.68 -2.19
C VAL A 93 7.91 -6.67 -3.34
N LYS A 94 7.39 -6.31 -4.52
CA LYS A 94 7.59 -7.04 -5.77
C LYS A 94 8.43 -6.19 -6.71
N THR A 95 9.42 -6.78 -7.37
CA THR A 95 10.19 -6.12 -8.44
C THR A 95 9.57 -6.44 -9.80
N ARG A 96 9.60 -5.48 -10.72
CA ARG A 96 9.21 -5.65 -12.13
C ARG A 96 10.13 -4.84 -13.04
N ILE A 97 10.13 -5.12 -14.34
CA ILE A 97 10.82 -4.27 -15.31
C ILE A 97 10.22 -2.86 -15.19
N GLY A 98 11.06 -1.85 -15.00
CA GLY A 98 10.62 -0.46 -14.83
C GLY A 98 10.20 -0.05 -13.40
N GLY A 99 10.36 -0.90 -12.38
CA GLY A 99 10.17 -0.47 -10.98
C GLY A 99 9.79 -1.56 -9.99
N GLY A 100 9.03 -1.18 -8.95
CA GLY A 100 8.51 -2.10 -7.95
C GLY A 100 7.03 -1.90 -7.69
N HIS A 101 6.42 -2.86 -6.98
CA HIS A 101 5.10 -2.76 -6.38
C HIS A 101 5.19 -3.05 -4.90
N VAL A 102 4.36 -2.39 -4.09
CA VAL A 102 4.30 -2.63 -2.65
C VAL A 102 2.85 -2.83 -2.20
N CYS A 103 2.64 -3.74 -1.25
CA CYS A 103 1.32 -4.13 -0.74
C CYS A 103 1.45 -4.81 0.62
N PHE A 104 0.35 -4.99 1.33
CA PHE A 104 0.27 -5.80 2.55
C PHE A 104 -0.09 -7.24 2.24
N VAL A 105 0.49 -8.20 2.95
CA VAL A 105 0.06 -9.60 2.93
C VAL A 105 -1.16 -9.76 3.84
N ILE A 106 -2.31 -10.19 3.30
CA ILE A 106 -3.54 -10.40 4.07
C ILE A 106 -3.94 -11.87 4.19
N GLY A 107 -3.23 -12.77 3.52
CA GLY A 107 -3.49 -14.20 3.62
C GLY A 107 -2.73 -15.02 2.59
N LYS A 108 -3.19 -16.26 2.44
CA LYS A 108 -2.74 -17.20 1.41
C LYS A 108 -3.96 -17.85 0.80
N ASP A 109 -3.94 -17.97 -0.52
CA ASP A 109 -4.92 -18.75 -1.24
C ASP A 109 -4.76 -20.24 -0.85
N LYS A 110 -5.88 -20.91 -0.56
CA LYS A 110 -5.86 -22.28 -0.02
C LYS A 110 -5.44 -23.31 -1.06
N SER A 111 -5.79 -23.10 -2.33
CA SER A 111 -5.54 -24.08 -3.38
C SER A 111 -4.14 -23.95 -3.97
N SER A 112 -3.71 -22.72 -4.28
CA SER A 112 -2.40 -22.46 -4.90
C SER A 112 -1.28 -22.16 -3.91
N GLY A 113 -1.60 -21.85 -2.65
CA GLY A 113 -0.64 -21.40 -1.65
C GLY A 113 -0.05 -20.00 -1.92
N LYS A 114 -0.50 -19.31 -2.97
CA LYS A 114 -0.03 -17.96 -3.33
C LYS A 114 -0.43 -16.96 -2.25
N LEU A 115 0.42 -15.96 -2.02
CA LEU A 115 0.09 -14.87 -1.11
C LEU A 115 -1.07 -14.04 -1.67
N VAL A 116 -2.05 -13.78 -0.81
CA VAL A 116 -3.11 -12.80 -1.07
C VAL A 116 -2.64 -11.48 -0.48
N CYS A 117 -2.61 -10.45 -1.32
CA CYS A 117 -2.13 -9.14 -0.96
C CYS A 117 -3.24 -8.08 -1.11
N LEU A 118 -3.17 -7.03 -0.31
CA LEU A 118 -3.99 -5.83 -0.39
C LEU A 118 -3.07 -4.63 -0.58
N GLY A 119 -3.25 -3.83 -1.62
CA GLY A 119 -2.40 -2.67 -1.88
C GLY A 119 -3.05 -1.67 -2.82
N GLY A 120 -2.52 -0.46 -2.85
CA GLY A 120 -2.97 0.58 -3.77
C GLY A 120 -2.41 0.40 -5.16
N ASN A 121 -3.08 1.03 -6.12
CA ASN A 121 -2.75 1.06 -7.53
C ASN A 121 -2.54 -0.32 -8.15
N GLN A 122 -3.38 -1.28 -7.77
CA GLN A 122 -3.44 -2.61 -8.37
C GLN A 122 -4.51 -2.55 -9.46
N SER A 123 -4.07 -2.42 -10.71
CA SER A 123 -4.96 -2.08 -11.83
C SER A 123 -5.75 -0.78 -11.57
N ASN A 124 -5.06 0.24 -11.05
CA ASN A 124 -5.61 1.56 -10.72
C ASN A 124 -6.69 1.55 -9.63
N MET A 125 -6.64 0.54 -8.75
CA MET A 125 -7.59 0.35 -7.66
C MET A 125 -6.92 -0.12 -6.37
N VAL A 126 -7.69 -0.11 -5.26
CA VAL A 126 -7.44 -0.85 -4.02
C VAL A 126 -8.36 -2.08 -3.96
#